data_AF-A0A663EV42-F1
#
_entry.id   AF-A0A663EV42-F1
#
_cell.length_a   1.000
_cell.length_b   1.000
_cell.length_c   1.000
_cell.angle_alpha   90.00
_cell.angle_beta   90.00
_cell.angle_gamma   90.00
#
_symmetry.space_group_name_H-M   'P 1'
#
loop_
_entity.id
_entity.type
_entity.pdbx_description
1 polymer ?
#
loop_
_entity_poly.entity_id
_entity_poly.type
_entity_poly.pdbx_seq_one_letter_code
_entity_poly.pdbx_strand_id
1 'polypeptide(L)'
;MAAPVYPAWVTRWVSGQWRQKKRPPAIRPTRPLVLANKVANRREQAGEATCITEMSVMMACWKQNDFSDTACAEVIKERKDQNAETLSPRGSLTSSKVNKLLRRFPQITRYV
;
A
#
# COMPACT_ATOMS: atom_id res chain seq x y z
N MET A 1 -70.85 -11.49 13.78
CA MET A 1 -69.95 -12.65 13.69
C MET A 1 -68.53 -12.17 13.96
N ALA A 2 -67.88 -12.64 15.03
CA ALA A 2 -66.53 -12.22 15.39
C ALA A 2 -65.51 -13.06 14.60
N ALA A 3 -64.51 -12.42 14.00
CA ALA A 3 -63.45 -13.13 13.29
C ALA A 3 -62.61 -13.97 14.28
N PRO A 4 -62.09 -15.14 13.85
CA PRO A 4 -61.22 -15.96 14.69
C PRO A 4 -59.92 -15.19 14.99
N VAL A 5 -59.63 -15.01 16.28
CA VAL A 5 -58.39 -14.40 16.76
C VAL A 5 -57.30 -15.48 16.79
N TYR A 6 -56.42 -15.47 15.79
CA TYR A 6 -55.29 -16.40 15.73
C TYR A 6 -54.15 -15.97 16.66
N PRO A 7 -53.44 -16.93 17.28
CA PRO A 7 -52.29 -16.61 18.12
C PRO A 7 -51.15 -16.00 17.29
N ALA A 8 -50.43 -15.06 17.92
CA ALA A 8 -49.43 -14.21 17.26
C ALA A 8 -48.28 -14.97 16.56
N TRP A 9 -47.99 -16.21 16.98
CA TRP A 9 -46.98 -17.04 16.33
C TRP A 9 -47.41 -17.57 14.97
N VAL A 10 -48.72 -17.83 14.78
CA VAL A 10 -49.33 -18.29 13.52
C VAL A 10 -49.34 -17.16 12.49
N THR A 11 -49.79 -15.97 12.90
CA THR A 11 -49.77 -14.78 12.03
C THR A 11 -48.35 -14.43 11.59
N ARG A 12 -47.36 -14.60 12.49
CA ARG A 12 -45.94 -14.40 12.19
C ARG A 12 -45.35 -15.48 11.26
N TRP A 13 -45.87 -16.70 11.31
CA TRP A 13 -45.49 -17.80 10.41
C TRP A 13 -46.02 -17.57 9.00
N VAL A 14 -47.31 -17.22 8.88
CA VAL A 14 -47.98 -16.92 7.60
C VAL A 14 -47.42 -15.66 6.94
N SER A 15 -47.04 -14.64 7.72
CA SER A 15 -46.46 -13.40 7.18
C SER A 15 -45.01 -13.53 6.68
N GLY A 16 -44.38 -14.71 6.83
CA GLY A 16 -43.00 -14.95 6.38
C GLY A 16 -41.94 -14.14 7.14
N GLN A 17 -42.31 -13.45 8.22
CA GLN A 17 -41.42 -12.56 8.99
C GLN A 17 -40.26 -13.30 9.66
N TRP A 18 -40.34 -14.63 9.83
CA TRP A 18 -39.26 -15.47 10.34
C TRP A 18 -38.10 -15.63 9.34
N ARG A 19 -38.31 -15.46 8.03
CA ARG A 19 -37.24 -15.54 7.01
C ARG A 19 -36.35 -14.29 6.97
N GLN A 20 -36.73 -13.20 7.61
CA GLN A 20 -36.18 -11.86 7.30
C GLN A 20 -35.05 -11.39 8.23
N LYS A 21 -34.55 -12.20 9.17
CA LYS A 21 -33.32 -11.83 9.93
C LYS A 21 -32.06 -12.14 9.11
N LYS A 22 -31.91 -11.52 7.93
CA LYS A 22 -30.61 -11.47 7.25
C LYS A 22 -29.67 -10.67 8.15
N ARG A 23 -28.63 -11.33 8.67
CA ARG A 23 -27.56 -10.64 9.41
C ARG A 23 -26.98 -9.56 8.49
N PRO A 24 -26.71 -8.35 8.99
CA PRO A 24 -26.10 -7.33 8.17
C PRO A 24 -24.76 -7.85 7.61
N PRO A 25 -24.43 -7.51 6.35
CA PRO A 25 -23.19 -7.97 5.75
C PRO A 25 -21.98 -7.40 6.52
N ALA A 26 -21.00 -8.25 6.80
CA ALA A 26 -19.81 -7.89 7.57
C ALA A 26 -18.91 -6.87 6.84
N ILE A 27 -18.88 -6.90 5.51
CA ILE A 27 -18.07 -6.01 4.67
C ILE A 27 -18.96 -5.49 3.54
N ARG A 28 -18.87 -4.18 3.28
CA ARG A 28 -19.55 -3.52 2.16
C ARG A 28 -18.49 -2.92 1.23
N PRO A 29 -17.93 -3.70 0.30
CA PRO A 29 -16.88 -3.22 -0.58
C PRO A 29 -17.45 -2.25 -1.61
N THR A 30 -16.79 -1.11 -1.80
CA THR A 30 -17.18 -0.10 -2.81
C THR A 30 -16.94 -0.57 -4.24
N ARG A 31 -16.06 -1.56 -4.42
CA ARG A 31 -15.69 -2.16 -5.71
C ARG A 31 -15.95 -3.66 -5.67
N PRO A 32 -16.23 -4.30 -6.82
CA PRO A 32 -16.40 -5.75 -6.87
C PRO A 32 -15.12 -6.44 -6.39
N LEU A 33 -15.28 -7.54 -5.65
CA LEU A 33 -14.19 -8.36 -5.13
C LEU A 33 -13.62 -9.26 -6.24
N VAL A 34 -13.07 -8.61 -7.27
CA VAL A 34 -12.48 -9.27 -8.44
C VAL A 34 -11.08 -8.73 -8.64
N LEU A 35 -10.13 -9.64 -8.88
CA LEU A 35 -8.75 -9.26 -9.16
C LEU A 35 -8.67 -8.56 -10.53
N ALA A 36 -7.91 -7.46 -10.57
CA ALA A 36 -7.65 -6.74 -11.81
C ALA A 36 -6.45 -7.34 -12.55
N ASN A 37 -6.42 -7.18 -13.87
CA ASN A 37 -5.30 -7.62 -14.73
C ASN A 37 -4.08 -6.67 -14.68
N LYS A 38 -3.99 -5.84 -13.63
CA LYS A 38 -2.89 -4.89 -13.43
C LYS A 38 -2.66 -4.64 -11.93
N VAL A 39 -1.41 -4.43 -11.59
CA VAL A 39 -0.95 -3.97 -10.28
C VAL A 39 -0.47 -2.53 -10.41
N ALA A 40 -0.67 -1.74 -9.36
CA ALA A 40 -0.14 -0.38 -9.29
C ALA A 40 1.39 -0.39 -9.34
N ASN A 41 1.98 0.68 -9.87
CA ASN A 41 3.42 0.87 -9.77
C ASN A 41 3.81 1.00 -8.30
N ARG A 42 4.99 0.47 -7.96
CA ARG A 42 5.59 0.71 -6.65
C ARG A 42 5.74 2.22 -6.52
N ARG A 43 5.24 2.79 -5.42
CA ARG A 43 5.53 4.18 -5.11
C ARG A 43 7.04 4.29 -4.92
N GLU A 44 7.66 5.20 -5.66
CA GLU A 44 9.03 5.60 -5.36
C GLU A 44 9.04 6.10 -3.92
N GLN A 45 10.07 5.71 -3.17
CA GLN A 45 10.26 6.26 -1.84
C GLN A 45 10.39 7.76 -2.00
N ALA A 46 9.66 8.53 -1.18
CA ALA A 46 9.83 9.97 -1.16
C ALA A 46 11.32 10.27 -0.95
N GLY A 47 11.89 11.16 -1.75
CA GLY A 47 13.32 11.48 -1.69
C GLY A 47 13.69 11.91 -0.28
N GLU A 48 14.44 11.06 0.41
CA GLU A 48 15.03 11.38 1.71
C GLU A 48 16.45 11.86 1.44
N ALA A 49 16.87 12.92 2.13
CA ALA A 49 18.25 13.37 2.03
C ALA A 49 19.14 12.40 2.81
N THR A 50 19.67 11.39 2.11
CA THR A 50 20.48 10.30 2.68
C THR A 50 21.78 10.80 3.31
N CYS A 51 22.29 11.97 2.90
CA CYS A 51 23.57 12.51 3.35
C CYS A 51 23.47 13.62 4.41
N ILE A 52 22.36 13.74 5.15
CA ILE A 52 22.19 14.82 6.16
C ILE A 52 23.25 14.71 7.27
N THR A 53 23.55 13.50 7.74
CA THR A 53 24.52 13.25 8.81
C THR A 53 25.93 13.67 8.37
N GLU A 54 26.35 13.27 7.18
CA GLU A 54 27.63 13.64 6.59
C GLU A 54 27.75 15.15 6.37
N MET A 55 26.66 15.79 5.92
CA MET A 55 26.59 17.25 5.78
C MET A 55 26.79 17.96 7.13
N SER A 56 26.22 17.42 8.21
CA SER A 56 26.36 18.01 9.54
C SER A 56 27.79 17.92 10.08
N VAL A 57 28.50 16.81 9.82
CA VAL A 57 29.91 16.62 10.22
C VAL A 57 30.83 17.54 9.42
N MET A 58 30.59 17.69 8.11
CA MET A 58 31.35 18.60 7.26
C MET A 58 31.23 20.06 7.72
N MET A 59 30.00 20.50 8.06
CA MET A 59 29.76 21.85 8.58
C MET A 59 30.40 22.08 9.95
N ALA A 60 30.44 21.05 10.81
CA ALA A 60 31.14 21.12 12.08
C ALA A 60 32.66 21.25 11.90
N CYS A 61 33.24 20.51 10.95
CA CYS A 61 34.66 20.62 10.62
C CYS A 61 35.02 22.00 10.06
N TRP A 62 34.21 22.52 9.13
CA TRP A 62 34.40 23.85 8.57
C TRP A 62 34.36 24.95 9.64
N LYS A 63 33.44 24.87 10.60
CA LYS A 63 33.33 25.86 11.68
C LYS A 63 34.59 25.92 12.57
N GLN A 64 35.32 24.82 12.71
CA GLN A 64 36.54 24.76 13.53
C GLN A 64 37.80 25.18 12.78
N ASN A 65 37.77 25.16 11.43
CA ASN A 65 38.94 25.33 10.58
C ASN A 65 38.76 26.49 9.57
N ASP A 66 38.02 27.54 9.95
CA ASP A 66 37.75 28.72 9.12
C ASP A 66 37.26 28.40 7.70
N PHE A 67 36.41 27.38 7.58
CA PHE A 67 35.83 26.92 6.32
C PHE A 67 36.87 26.48 5.27
N SER A 68 38.04 26.03 5.71
CA SER A 68 39.07 25.49 4.83
C SER A 68 38.78 24.05 4.40
N ASP A 69 38.62 23.84 3.09
CA ASP A 69 38.40 22.51 2.51
C ASP A 69 39.62 21.59 2.61
N THR A 70 40.83 22.15 2.70
CA THR A 70 42.06 21.35 2.84
C THR A 70 42.19 20.74 4.23
N ALA A 71 41.70 21.42 5.26
CA ALA A 71 41.68 20.93 6.64
C ALA A 71 40.60 19.85 6.86
N CYS A 72 39.51 19.89 6.09
CA CYS A 72 38.38 18.95 6.18
C CYS A 72 38.38 17.88 5.07
N ALA A 73 39.50 17.69 4.39
CA ALA A 73 39.60 16.83 3.20
C ALA A 73 39.23 15.36 3.46
N GLU A 74 39.44 14.86 4.68
CA GLU A 74 39.08 13.48 5.05
C GLU A 74 37.56 13.26 5.08
N VAL A 75 36.83 14.19 5.71
CA VAL A 75 35.35 14.18 5.76
C VAL A 75 34.74 14.29 4.35
N ILE A 76 35.38 15.06 3.47
CA ILE A 76 34.94 15.25 2.09
C ILE A 76 35.16 13.97 1.25
N LYS A 77 36.22 13.21 1.51
CA LYS A 77 36.50 11.95 0.81
C LYS A 77 35.49 10.86 1.20
N GLU A 78 35.23 10.69 2.49
CA GLU A 78 34.30 9.67 3.00
C GLU A 78 32.89 9.82 2.42
N ARG A 79 32.41 11.07 2.27
CA ARG A 79 31.14 11.39 1.60
C ARG A 79 31.05 10.93 0.14
N LYS A 80 32.15 11.02 -0.62
CA LYS A 80 32.14 10.73 -2.06
C LYS A 80 31.95 9.23 -2.33
N ASP A 81 32.48 8.39 -1.46
CA ASP A 81 32.46 6.94 -1.63
C ASP A 81 31.07 6.34 -1.35
N GLN A 82 30.24 6.97 -0.51
CA GLN A 82 28.89 6.50 -0.16
C GLN A 82 27.83 6.75 -1.24
N ASN A 83 28.04 7.71 -2.15
CA ASN A 83 27.06 8.07 -3.19
C ASN A 83 27.03 7.06 -4.36
N ALA A 84 27.95 6.10 -4.41
CA ALA A 84 28.09 5.16 -5.54
C ALA A 84 27.19 3.91 -5.45
N GLU A 85 26.51 3.68 -4.32
CA GLU A 85 25.70 2.47 -4.13
C GLU A 85 24.33 2.62 -4.83
N THR A 86 24.32 2.34 -6.14
CA THR A 86 23.11 2.38 -6.97
C THR A 86 22.17 1.25 -6.58
N LEU A 87 21.18 1.60 -5.74
CA LEU A 87 19.86 1.00 -5.50
C LEU A 87 19.55 -0.25 -6.33
N SER A 88 20.11 -1.38 -5.93
CA SER A 88 19.77 -2.68 -6.50
C SER A 88 18.35 -3.07 -6.06
N PRO A 89 17.45 -3.53 -6.96
CA PRO A 89 16.08 -3.82 -6.60
C PRO A 89 16.00 -5.04 -5.66
N ARG A 90 15.85 -4.77 -4.36
CA ARG A 90 15.61 -5.79 -3.33
C ARG A 90 14.32 -6.57 -3.62
N GLY A 91 14.49 -7.86 -3.93
CA GLY A 91 13.60 -8.98 -3.56
C GLY A 91 12.29 -9.19 -4.33
N SER A 92 11.84 -8.30 -5.23
CA SER A 92 10.56 -8.49 -5.95
C SER A 92 10.61 -8.09 -7.42
N LEU A 93 9.79 -8.76 -8.24
CA LEU A 93 9.57 -8.41 -9.65
C LEU A 93 9.02 -6.98 -9.75
N THR A 94 9.54 -6.20 -10.70
CA THR A 94 9.02 -4.86 -10.97
C THR A 94 7.55 -4.93 -11.41
N SER A 95 6.76 -3.91 -11.05
CA SER A 95 5.36 -3.81 -11.44
C SER A 95 5.16 -3.95 -12.95
N SER A 96 6.13 -3.48 -13.75
CA SER A 96 6.14 -3.62 -15.21
C SER A 96 6.23 -5.08 -15.66
N LYS A 97 7.07 -5.91 -15.04
CA LYS A 97 7.19 -7.34 -15.33
C LYS A 97 5.92 -8.08 -14.94
N VAL A 98 5.36 -7.78 -13.77
CA VAL A 98 4.09 -8.38 -13.30
C VAL A 98 2.93 -8.00 -14.22
N ASN A 99 2.82 -6.73 -14.61
CA ASN A 99 1.78 -6.28 -15.53
C ASN A 99 1.89 -6.91 -16.93
N LYS A 100 3.10 -7.23 -17.40
CA LYS A 100 3.27 -8.00 -18.65
C LYS A 100 2.73 -9.43 -18.50
N LEU A 101 2.94 -10.07 -17.35
CA LEU A 101 2.43 -11.43 -17.08
C LEU A 101 0.91 -11.45 -16.94
N LEU A 102 0.34 -10.51 -16.17
CA LEU A 102 -1.12 -10.42 -15.97
C LEU A 102 -1.89 -10.10 -17.27
N ARG A 103 -1.24 -9.47 -18.26
CA ARG A 103 -1.81 -9.29 -19.60
C ARG A 103 -1.83 -10.57 -20.42
N ARG A 104 -0.84 -11.47 -20.24
CA ARG A 104 -0.80 -12.76 -20.92
C ARG A 104 -1.81 -13.74 -20.31
N PHE A 105 -1.96 -13.68 -19.00
CA PHE A 105 -2.87 -14.55 -18.24
C PHE A 105 -3.87 -13.69 -17.46
N PRO A 106 -4.89 -13.12 -18.15
CA PRO A 106 -5.90 -12.31 -17.49
C PRO A 106 -6.81 -13.17 -16.61
N GLN A 107 -7.37 -12.54 -15.58
CA GLN A 107 -8.41 -13.12 -14.74
C GLN A 107 -9.65 -13.43 -15.60
N ILE A 108 -9.89 -14.71 -15.90
CA ILE A 108 -11.09 -15.17 -16.60
C ILE A 108 -12.25 -15.12 -15.61
N THR A 109 -12.84 -13.95 -15.43
CA THR A 109 -14.08 -13.78 -14.66
C THR A 109 -15.21 -13.56 -15.64
N ARG A 110 -15.63 -14.66 -16.28
CA ARG A 110 -16.94 -14.69 -16.94
C ARG A 110 -17.99 -14.75 -15.84
N TYR A 111 -18.38 -13.58 -15.34
CA TYR A 111 -19.67 -13.45 -14.70
C TYR A 111 -20.70 -13.36 -15.83
N VAL A 112 -21.19 -14.54 -16.26
CA VAL A 112 -22.51 -14.69 -16.89
C VAL A 112 -23.44 -15.15 -15.78
#